data_AF-A0A501WNK5-F1
#
_entry.id   AF-A0A501WNK5-F1
#
_cell.length_a   1.000
_cell.length_b   1.000
_cell.length_c   1.000
_cell.angle_alpha   90.00
_cell.angle_beta   90.00
_cell.angle_gamma   90.00
#
_symmetry.space_group_name_H-M   'P 1'
#
loop_
_entity.id
_entity.type
_entity.pdbx_description
1 polymer ?
#
loop_
_entity_poly.entity_id
_entity_poly.type
_entity_poly.pdbx_seq_one_letter_code
_entity_poly.pdbx_strand_id
1 'polypeptide(L)'
;MAHAQQFASYVMDARTGRMIQATNAETPVPPASLTKMMTLYIVFDQIRRGRMSLDQKITISPHAAAEPPSKLGLRAGQRIELRYLIRAAAIKSANDAATAMGEAVGGSEAGFAKMMNQYARAMGLSHTTFKNANGLTRAGHLSSAHDMAELGRRLYYDFPQYYNIFSRVATSAGLKTVRNTNRRLLDSYPGADGIKTGYTRAAGFNLVSSAQRGNERVIVAVLGARSSAARNAEVARLMDLGFSKMPSQARIAMPAPLDLGGTRVASAAAPARLGATPPPVERPALATQPGGERVIAALPPGDLGFDAGRPMPRVISSDAAITRDSASIAAAIAEVNSELRANRAVDIAALTEAGRPAPRPVEPDTLAAAAPAAGVAAASTFAAVAPAPPRPDEAGGTRVASNDLGVVSDASAGEGGGWGVQIGSFRSRGDAERQLLTTALQDVPELNGGLRRVQAAKVQGVTMYRAQFVGLSRGSALGACETLSRRSTECMPLAPGI
;
A
#
# COMPACT_ATOMS: atom_id res chain seq x y z
N MET A 1 17.17 25.11 -19.28
CA MET A 1 16.22 25.35 -18.17
C MET A 1 15.44 24.06 -17.95
N ALA A 2 15.37 23.53 -16.72
CA ALA A 2 14.49 22.40 -16.44
C ALA A 2 13.04 22.89 -16.57
N HIS A 3 12.29 22.38 -17.56
CA HIS A 3 10.87 22.70 -17.67
C HIS A 3 10.18 22.33 -16.36
N ALA A 4 9.63 23.33 -15.67
CA ALA A 4 8.73 23.08 -14.56
C ALA A 4 7.56 22.25 -15.11
N GLN A 5 7.30 21.10 -14.51
CA GLN A 5 6.17 20.26 -14.88
C GLN A 5 4.88 21.09 -14.84
N GLN A 6 4.00 20.84 -15.82
CA GLN A 6 2.69 21.48 -15.85
C GLN A 6 1.89 21.11 -14.60
N PHE A 7 1.38 22.15 -13.92
CA PHE A 7 0.48 21.96 -12.80
C PHE A 7 -0.83 21.32 -13.28
N ALA A 8 -1.30 20.30 -12.56
CA ALA A 8 -2.57 19.64 -12.79
C ALA A 8 -3.30 19.40 -11.47
N SER A 9 -4.63 19.50 -11.49
CA SER A 9 -5.46 19.16 -10.35
C SER A 9 -6.80 18.55 -10.75
N TYR A 10 -7.34 17.74 -9.86
CA TYR A 10 -8.66 17.12 -10.01
C TYR A 10 -9.33 16.98 -8.65
N VAL A 11 -10.61 17.33 -8.57
CA VAL A 11 -11.44 17.27 -7.38
C VAL A 11 -12.67 16.45 -7.71
N MET A 12 -12.98 15.46 -6.89
CA MET A 12 -14.14 14.59 -7.08
C MET A 12 -14.93 14.35 -5.79
N ASP A 13 -16.24 14.18 -5.95
CA ASP A 13 -17.07 13.55 -4.94
C ASP A 13 -16.79 12.04 -4.97
N ALA A 14 -16.15 11.52 -3.94
CA ALA A 14 -15.78 10.11 -3.89
C ALA A 14 -17.00 9.19 -3.92
N ARG A 15 -18.17 9.64 -3.44
CA ARG A 15 -19.41 8.85 -3.35
C ARG A 15 -19.95 8.54 -4.73
N THR A 16 -19.98 9.55 -5.60
CA THR A 16 -20.60 9.45 -6.92
C THR A 16 -19.58 9.20 -8.02
N GLY A 17 -18.29 9.48 -7.77
CA GLY A 17 -17.26 9.51 -8.80
C GLY A 17 -17.31 10.78 -9.66
N ARG A 18 -18.24 11.71 -9.40
CA ARG A 18 -18.40 12.91 -10.23
C ARG A 18 -17.27 13.90 -10.00
N MET A 19 -16.78 14.44 -11.11
CA MET A 19 -15.87 15.58 -11.13
C MET A 19 -16.57 16.83 -10.56
N ILE A 20 -15.86 17.57 -9.71
CA ILE A 20 -16.28 18.86 -9.15
C ILE A 20 -15.48 20.01 -9.76
N GLN A 21 -14.16 19.84 -9.86
CA GLN A 21 -13.27 20.79 -10.52
C GLN A 21 -12.07 20.04 -11.11
N ALA A 22 -11.57 20.53 -12.25
CA ALA A 22 -10.40 20.00 -12.93
C ALA A 22 -9.54 21.14 -13.49
N THR A 23 -8.23 20.92 -13.55
CA THR A 23 -7.27 21.79 -14.24
C THR A 23 -6.18 20.91 -14.84
N ASN A 24 -6.04 20.89 -16.16
CA ASN A 24 -5.07 20.02 -16.86
C ASN A 24 -5.14 18.55 -16.38
N ALA A 25 -6.34 18.09 -16.02
CA ALA A 25 -6.49 16.88 -15.21
C ALA A 25 -6.07 15.59 -15.92
N GLU A 26 -6.11 15.60 -17.25
CA GLU A 26 -5.73 14.48 -18.12
C GLU A 26 -4.29 14.59 -18.64
N THR A 27 -3.58 15.69 -18.37
CA THR A 27 -2.20 15.89 -18.83
C THR A 27 -1.29 14.76 -18.33
N PRO A 28 -0.65 14.00 -19.24
CA PRO A 28 0.31 12.97 -18.85
C PRO A 28 1.57 13.59 -18.26
N VAL A 29 1.83 13.31 -17.00
CA VAL A 29 2.98 13.81 -16.26
C VAL A 29 3.59 12.73 -15.36
N PRO A 30 4.86 12.85 -14.94
CA PRO A 30 5.46 11.89 -14.03
C PRO A 30 4.70 11.81 -12.69
N PRO A 31 4.17 10.65 -12.28
CA PRO A 31 3.40 10.50 -11.03
C PRO A 31 4.28 10.50 -9.77
N ALA A 32 5.60 10.32 -9.90
CA ALA A 32 6.49 10.06 -8.78
C ALA A 32 5.95 8.91 -7.87
N SER A 33 6.19 9.00 -6.56
CA SER A 33 5.72 8.02 -5.58
C SER A 33 4.20 7.84 -5.45
N LEU A 34 3.37 8.64 -6.15
CA LEU A 34 1.94 8.32 -6.29
C LEU A 34 1.72 6.93 -6.91
N THR A 35 2.68 6.48 -7.74
CA THR A 35 2.79 5.12 -8.27
C THR A 35 2.58 4.02 -7.23
N LYS A 36 3.04 4.24 -6.00
CA LYS A 36 2.92 3.23 -4.93
C LYS A 36 1.46 2.97 -4.53
N MET A 37 0.51 3.84 -4.88
CA MET A 37 -0.91 3.55 -4.76
C MET A 37 -1.32 2.34 -5.61
N MET A 38 -0.82 2.24 -6.86
CA MET A 38 -1.07 1.08 -7.72
C MET A 38 -0.36 -0.17 -7.18
N THR A 39 0.87 -0.01 -6.70
CA THR A 39 1.62 -1.10 -6.07
C THR A 39 0.88 -1.68 -4.87
N LEU A 40 0.40 -0.82 -3.97
CA LEU A 40 -0.38 -1.23 -2.81
C LEU A 40 -1.74 -1.82 -3.22
N TYR A 41 -2.42 -1.24 -4.21
CA TYR A 41 -3.67 -1.77 -4.74
C TYR A 41 -3.52 -3.23 -5.18
N ILE A 42 -2.50 -3.52 -5.98
CA ILE A 42 -2.24 -4.87 -6.48
C ILE A 42 -1.89 -5.82 -5.34
N VAL A 43 -1.05 -5.40 -4.38
CA VAL A 43 -0.72 -6.20 -3.20
C VAL A 43 -1.97 -6.52 -2.39
N PHE A 44 -2.86 -5.55 -2.17
CA PHE A 44 -4.13 -5.78 -1.47
C PHE A 44 -5.03 -6.74 -2.25
N ASP A 45 -5.06 -6.67 -3.58
CA ASP A 45 -5.78 -7.62 -4.41
C ASP A 45 -5.19 -9.04 -4.31
N GLN A 46 -3.86 -9.19 -4.30
CA GLN A 46 -3.23 -10.49 -4.11
C GLN A 46 -3.57 -11.11 -2.76
N ILE A 47 -3.62 -10.29 -1.69
CA ILE A 47 -4.05 -10.77 -0.36
C ILE A 47 -5.53 -11.12 -0.37
N ARG A 48 -6.40 -10.28 -0.94
CA ARG A 48 -7.84 -10.55 -1.06
C ARG A 48 -8.13 -11.86 -1.80
N ARG A 49 -7.31 -12.22 -2.79
CA ARG A 49 -7.41 -13.47 -3.56
C ARG A 49 -6.70 -14.66 -2.91
N GLY A 50 -6.18 -14.52 -1.69
CA GLY A 50 -5.49 -15.60 -0.97
C GLY A 50 -4.12 -15.98 -1.55
N ARG A 51 -3.57 -15.20 -2.47
CA ARG A 51 -2.25 -15.49 -3.09
C ARG A 51 -1.07 -15.00 -2.26
N MET A 52 -1.32 -14.12 -1.32
CA MET A 52 -0.34 -13.61 -0.36
C MET A 52 -0.97 -13.46 1.01
N SER A 53 -0.16 -13.48 2.07
CA SER A 53 -0.59 -13.16 3.42
C SER A 53 0.23 -11.99 3.99
N LEU A 54 -0.36 -11.21 4.90
CA LEU A 54 0.35 -10.14 5.60
C LEU A 54 1.58 -10.62 6.37
N ASP A 55 1.59 -11.88 6.77
CA ASP A 55 2.60 -12.50 7.63
C ASP A 55 3.67 -13.22 6.79
N GLN A 56 3.44 -13.33 5.47
CA GLN A 56 4.38 -13.91 4.53
C GLN A 56 5.69 -13.13 4.56
N LYS A 57 6.80 -13.84 4.75
CA LYS A 57 8.15 -13.27 4.70
C LYS A 57 8.61 -13.15 3.25
N ILE A 58 8.84 -11.93 2.81
CA ILE A 58 9.40 -11.58 1.50
C ILE A 58 10.92 -11.50 1.61
N THR A 59 11.62 -12.18 0.72
CA THR A 59 13.08 -12.09 0.59
C THR A 59 13.43 -10.87 -0.24
N ILE A 60 14.30 -10.00 0.29
CA ILE A 60 14.70 -8.77 -0.36
C ILE A 60 15.78 -9.06 -1.40
N SER A 61 15.55 -8.66 -2.64
CA SER A 61 16.54 -8.79 -3.72
C SER A 61 17.67 -7.77 -3.58
N PRO A 62 18.83 -7.99 -4.22
CA PRO A 62 19.86 -6.97 -4.37
C PRO A 62 19.34 -5.68 -5.02
N HIS A 63 18.45 -5.81 -6.02
CA HIS A 63 17.84 -4.68 -6.71
C HIS A 63 16.99 -3.82 -5.77
N ALA A 64 16.05 -4.43 -5.04
CA ALA A 64 15.22 -3.72 -4.07
C ALA A 64 16.06 -3.04 -2.97
N ALA A 65 17.11 -3.69 -2.46
CA ALA A 65 18.01 -3.09 -1.45
C ALA A 65 18.81 -1.88 -2.00
N ALA A 66 19.17 -1.93 -3.29
CA ALA A 66 19.95 -0.89 -3.97
C ALA A 66 19.15 0.37 -4.31
N GLU A 67 17.82 0.32 -4.23
CA GLU A 67 16.96 1.47 -4.52
C GLU A 67 17.39 2.73 -3.75
N PRO A 68 17.34 3.92 -4.37
CA PRO A 68 17.65 5.17 -3.70
C PRO A 68 16.59 5.55 -2.65
N PRO A 69 16.92 6.41 -1.67
CA PRO A 69 15.93 6.93 -0.73
C PRO A 69 14.79 7.73 -1.43
N SER A 70 13.61 7.90 -0.83
CA SER A 70 13.18 7.40 0.49
C SER A 70 13.13 5.87 0.53
N LYS A 71 13.68 5.27 1.58
CA LYS A 71 13.74 3.82 1.76
C LYS A 71 13.73 3.40 3.23
N LEU A 72 13.38 2.14 3.51
CA LEU A 72 13.43 1.59 4.87
C LEU A 72 14.86 1.22 5.28
N GLY A 73 15.72 0.90 4.32
CA GLY A 73 17.10 0.46 4.55
C GLY A 73 17.22 -1.05 4.63
N LEU A 74 16.43 -1.75 3.80
CA LEU A 74 16.44 -3.21 3.71
C LEU A 74 17.76 -3.72 3.12
N ARG A 75 18.21 -4.90 3.54
CA ARG A 75 19.44 -5.55 3.05
C ARG A 75 19.11 -6.70 2.10
N ALA A 76 19.93 -6.91 1.08
CA ALA A 76 19.80 -8.06 0.19
C ALA A 76 19.82 -9.38 0.99
N GLY A 77 18.95 -10.32 0.64
CA GLY A 77 18.78 -11.60 1.34
C GLY A 77 17.98 -11.51 2.65
N GLN A 78 17.72 -10.31 3.18
CA GLN A 78 16.88 -10.14 4.36
C GLN A 78 15.48 -10.68 4.10
N ARG A 79 14.85 -11.27 5.13
CA ARG A 79 13.44 -11.70 5.09
C ARG A 79 12.61 -10.82 6.01
N ILE A 80 11.53 -10.25 5.49
CA ILE A 80 10.65 -9.34 6.25
C ILE A 80 9.18 -9.61 5.93
N GLU A 81 8.30 -9.52 6.92
CA GLU A 81 6.87 -9.73 6.73
C GLU A 81 6.26 -8.66 5.82
N LEU A 82 5.35 -9.09 4.94
CA LEU A 82 4.67 -8.23 3.96
C LEU A 82 3.99 -7.02 4.61
N ARG A 83 3.40 -7.18 5.82
CA ARG A 83 2.75 -6.07 6.54
C ARG A 83 3.69 -4.89 6.78
N TYR A 84 4.98 -5.14 7.02
CA TYR A 84 5.96 -4.09 7.28
C TYR A 84 6.39 -3.39 5.99
N LEU A 85 6.45 -4.12 4.87
CA LEU A 85 6.68 -3.53 3.55
C LEU A 85 5.52 -2.63 3.13
N ILE A 86 4.28 -3.08 3.33
CA ILE A 86 3.06 -2.29 3.10
C ILE A 86 3.10 -0.99 3.91
N ARG A 87 3.39 -1.08 5.22
CA ARG A 87 3.53 0.09 6.11
C ARG A 87 4.63 1.04 5.64
N ALA A 88 5.81 0.51 5.29
CA ALA A 88 6.93 1.33 4.82
C ALA A 88 6.61 2.06 3.50
N ALA A 89 5.98 1.38 2.54
CA ALA A 89 5.60 1.96 1.25
C ALA A 89 4.46 2.99 1.38
N ALA A 90 3.43 2.69 2.18
CA ALA A 90 2.29 3.59 2.38
C ALA A 90 2.69 4.86 3.15
N ILE A 91 3.44 4.70 4.25
CA ILE A 91 3.71 5.78 5.21
C ILE A 91 5.01 6.53 4.89
N LYS A 92 6.14 5.81 4.78
CA LYS A 92 7.45 6.43 4.49
C LYS A 92 7.69 6.67 3.00
N SER A 93 6.83 6.13 2.15
CA SER A 93 7.06 6.11 0.70
C SER A 93 8.32 5.35 0.30
N ALA A 94 8.68 4.29 1.04
CA ALA A 94 9.92 3.54 0.87
C ALA A 94 10.00 2.83 -0.50
N ASN A 95 11.05 3.12 -1.28
CA ASN A 95 11.29 2.57 -2.61
C ASN A 95 11.66 1.09 -2.55
N ASP A 96 12.61 0.74 -1.68
CA ASP A 96 13.04 -0.65 -1.44
C ASP A 96 11.86 -1.57 -1.10
N ALA A 97 10.94 -1.11 -0.25
CA ALA A 97 9.75 -1.87 0.10
C ALA A 97 8.78 -2.05 -1.09
N ALA A 98 8.57 -1.00 -1.89
CA ALA A 98 7.69 -1.07 -3.05
C ALA A 98 8.26 -1.97 -4.15
N THR A 99 9.57 -1.87 -4.43
CA THR A 99 10.27 -2.75 -5.39
C THR A 99 10.23 -4.20 -4.92
N ALA A 100 10.52 -4.48 -3.65
CA ALA A 100 10.45 -5.84 -3.11
C ALA A 100 9.04 -6.45 -3.21
N MET A 101 7.99 -5.68 -2.89
CA MET A 101 6.60 -6.14 -3.08
C MET A 101 6.27 -6.37 -4.56
N GLY A 102 6.72 -5.46 -5.44
CA GLY A 102 6.52 -5.60 -6.87
C GLY A 102 7.17 -6.86 -7.44
N GLU A 103 8.43 -7.11 -7.11
CA GLU A 103 9.15 -8.32 -7.51
C GLU A 103 8.52 -9.60 -6.95
N ALA A 104 8.07 -9.58 -5.70
CA ALA A 104 7.40 -10.73 -5.10
C ALA A 104 6.09 -11.10 -5.80
N VAL A 105 5.34 -10.10 -6.29
CA VAL A 105 4.07 -10.30 -6.98
C VAL A 105 4.26 -10.60 -8.47
N GLY A 106 5.14 -9.85 -9.13
CA GLY A 106 5.34 -9.91 -10.58
C GLY A 106 6.47 -10.85 -11.03
N GLY A 107 7.17 -11.49 -10.11
CA GLY A 107 8.40 -12.28 -10.34
C GLY A 107 9.63 -11.44 -10.70
N SER A 108 9.43 -10.23 -11.22
CA SER A 108 10.44 -9.23 -11.55
C SER A 108 9.78 -7.85 -11.58
N GLU A 109 10.57 -6.77 -11.53
CA GLU A 109 10.02 -5.41 -11.67
C GLU A 109 9.34 -5.20 -13.03
N ALA A 110 9.93 -5.71 -14.11
CA ALA A 110 9.33 -5.64 -15.45
C ALA A 110 8.01 -6.42 -15.54
N GLY A 111 7.94 -7.61 -14.93
CA GLY A 111 6.71 -8.39 -14.83
C GLY A 111 5.64 -7.66 -14.03
N PHE A 112 6.03 -7.01 -12.93
CA PHE A 112 5.12 -6.21 -12.13
C PHE A 112 4.63 -4.97 -12.88
N ALA A 113 5.48 -4.24 -13.59
CA ALA A 113 5.09 -3.10 -14.40
C ALA A 113 4.06 -3.48 -15.48
N LYS A 114 4.21 -4.65 -16.13
CA LYS A 114 3.19 -5.19 -17.05
C LYS A 114 1.86 -5.39 -16.35
N MET A 115 1.87 -5.97 -15.15
CA MET A 115 0.67 -6.15 -14.32
C MET A 115 0.04 -4.81 -13.93
N MET A 116 0.83 -3.83 -13.49
CA MET A 116 0.34 -2.49 -13.18
C MET A 116 -0.40 -1.85 -14.35
N ASN A 117 0.09 -2.03 -15.57
CA ASN A 117 -0.57 -1.54 -16.79
C ASN A 117 -1.82 -2.35 -17.19
N GLN A 118 -1.93 -3.63 -16.79
CA GLN A 118 -3.17 -4.39 -16.92
C GLN A 118 -4.24 -3.86 -15.96
N TYR A 119 -3.88 -3.61 -14.70
CA TYR A 119 -4.80 -3.01 -13.72
C TYR A 119 -5.21 -1.59 -14.13
N ALA A 120 -4.28 -0.77 -14.62
CA ALA A 120 -4.59 0.57 -15.12
C ALA A 120 -5.65 0.53 -16.23
N ARG A 121 -5.49 -0.36 -17.21
CA ARG A 121 -6.48 -0.54 -18.29
C ARG A 121 -7.82 -1.05 -17.79
N ALA A 122 -7.83 -2.04 -16.90
CA ALA A 122 -9.06 -2.57 -16.32
C ALA A 122 -9.82 -1.55 -15.46
N MET A 123 -9.11 -0.59 -14.86
CA MET A 123 -9.69 0.53 -14.12
C MET A 123 -10.16 1.68 -15.02
N GLY A 124 -9.78 1.70 -16.31
CA GLY A 124 -10.03 2.83 -17.20
C GLY A 124 -9.08 4.01 -17.02
N LEU A 125 -7.89 3.80 -16.44
CA LEU A 125 -6.85 4.83 -16.29
C LEU A 125 -6.13 5.09 -17.63
N SER A 126 -6.81 5.79 -18.53
CA SER A 126 -6.40 5.93 -19.94
C SER A 126 -5.15 6.79 -20.17
N HIS A 127 -4.72 7.57 -19.18
CA HIS A 127 -3.57 8.47 -19.26
C HIS A 127 -2.38 7.97 -18.43
N THR A 128 -2.39 6.68 -18.07
CA THR A 128 -1.43 6.09 -17.13
C THR A 128 -0.60 4.99 -17.77
N THR A 129 0.72 5.06 -17.56
CA THR A 129 1.67 3.99 -17.89
C THR A 129 2.72 3.90 -16.78
N PHE A 130 2.85 2.72 -16.19
CA PHE A 130 3.83 2.39 -15.18
C PHE A 130 5.02 1.62 -15.77
N LYS A 131 6.22 1.92 -15.27
CA LYS A 131 7.51 1.31 -15.63
C LYS A 131 8.21 0.64 -14.45
N ASN A 132 7.87 1.02 -13.22
CA ASN A 132 8.41 0.45 -11.99
C ASN A 132 7.39 0.49 -10.85
N ALA A 133 7.68 -0.20 -9.75
CA ALA A 133 6.77 -0.32 -8.60
C ALA A 133 6.81 0.90 -7.66
N ASN A 134 7.83 1.75 -7.76
CA ASN A 134 8.11 2.78 -6.76
C ASN A 134 7.86 4.21 -7.26
N GLY A 135 7.81 4.44 -8.57
CA GLY A 135 7.60 5.75 -9.18
C GLY A 135 8.86 6.59 -9.35
N LEU A 136 10.06 6.00 -9.26
CA LEU A 136 11.29 6.66 -9.69
C LEU A 136 11.20 7.02 -11.18
N THR A 137 11.76 8.17 -11.55
CA THR A 137 11.60 8.72 -12.90
C THR A 137 12.18 7.76 -13.95
N ARG A 138 11.33 7.40 -14.92
CA ARG A 138 11.66 6.62 -16.12
C ARG A 138 10.93 7.20 -17.32
N ALA A 139 11.53 7.11 -18.50
CA ALA A 139 10.88 7.54 -19.73
C ALA A 139 9.55 6.79 -19.93
N GLY A 140 8.48 7.52 -20.22
CA GLY A 140 7.13 6.96 -20.38
C GLY A 140 6.49 6.44 -19.10
N HIS A 141 7.03 6.73 -17.90
CA HIS A 141 6.35 6.49 -16.62
C HIS A 141 5.50 7.71 -16.28
N LEU A 142 4.24 7.69 -16.71
CA LEU A 142 3.34 8.85 -16.72
C LEU A 142 1.97 8.49 -16.14
N SER A 143 1.27 9.49 -15.64
CA SER A 143 -0.14 9.41 -15.23
C SER A 143 -0.75 10.81 -15.29
N SER A 144 -2.00 10.95 -14.84
CA SER A 144 -2.73 12.22 -14.81
C SER A 144 -3.34 12.47 -13.43
N ALA A 145 -3.78 13.71 -13.17
CA ALA A 145 -4.45 14.03 -11.91
C ALA A 145 -5.79 13.29 -11.79
N HIS A 146 -6.53 13.18 -12.89
CA HIS A 146 -7.76 12.40 -12.98
C HIS A 146 -7.52 10.93 -12.60
N ASP A 147 -6.57 10.27 -13.26
CA ASP A 147 -6.31 8.84 -13.07
C ASP A 147 -5.82 8.53 -11.65
N MET A 148 -4.99 9.42 -11.09
CA MET A 148 -4.49 9.28 -9.72
C MET A 148 -5.60 9.48 -8.68
N ALA A 149 -6.57 10.35 -8.94
CA ALA A 149 -7.75 10.52 -8.08
C ALA A 149 -8.66 9.29 -8.14
N GLU A 150 -8.93 8.76 -9.34
CA GLU A 150 -9.73 7.53 -9.49
C GLU A 150 -9.03 6.34 -8.82
N LEU A 151 -7.72 6.18 -8.97
CA LEU A 151 -6.95 5.16 -8.25
C LEU A 151 -7.08 5.31 -6.72
N GLY A 152 -7.05 6.56 -6.22
CA GLY A 152 -7.31 6.86 -4.81
C GLY A 152 -8.71 6.45 -4.35
N ARG A 153 -9.72 6.69 -5.20
CA ARG A 153 -11.10 6.27 -4.97
C ARG A 153 -11.24 4.74 -4.94
N ARG A 154 -10.59 4.04 -5.85
CA ARG A 154 -10.57 2.56 -5.88
C ARG A 154 -9.90 1.98 -4.63
N LEU A 155 -8.78 2.56 -4.17
CA LEU A 155 -8.17 2.15 -2.90
C LEU A 155 -9.14 2.24 -1.72
N TYR A 156 -9.96 3.31 -1.67
CA TYR A 156 -10.94 3.48 -0.60
C TYR A 156 -12.07 2.44 -0.66
N TYR A 157 -12.68 2.23 -1.83
CA TYR A 157 -13.86 1.36 -1.95
C TYR A 157 -13.55 -0.13 -2.10
N ASP A 158 -12.48 -0.49 -2.79
CA ASP A 158 -12.14 -1.89 -3.04
C ASP A 158 -11.43 -2.51 -1.83
N PHE A 159 -10.77 -1.68 -1.02
CA PHE A 159 -9.91 -2.07 0.10
C PHE A 159 -10.12 -1.24 1.38
N PRO A 160 -11.37 -0.98 1.83
CA PRO A 160 -11.64 -0.14 2.99
C PRO A 160 -10.95 -0.64 4.26
N GLN A 161 -10.75 -1.95 4.40
CA GLN A 161 -10.06 -2.58 5.52
C GLN A 161 -8.57 -2.28 5.59
N TYR A 162 -7.96 -1.84 4.48
CA TYR A 162 -6.55 -1.45 4.41
C TYR A 162 -6.37 0.07 4.42
N TYR A 163 -7.42 0.84 4.07
CA TYR A 163 -7.32 2.28 3.83
C TYR A 163 -6.84 3.08 5.05
N ASN A 164 -7.20 2.65 6.26
CA ASN A 164 -6.76 3.27 7.53
C ASN A 164 -5.22 3.26 7.74
N ILE A 165 -4.43 2.65 6.86
CA ILE A 165 -2.98 2.82 6.89
C ILE A 165 -2.54 4.23 6.47
N PHE A 166 -3.30 4.87 5.56
CA PHE A 166 -2.94 6.15 4.98
C PHE A 166 -3.23 7.34 5.89
N SER A 167 -4.14 7.17 6.86
CA SER A 167 -4.53 8.18 7.87
C SER A 167 -3.54 8.29 9.03
N ARG A 168 -2.64 7.31 9.20
CA ARG A 168 -1.71 7.30 10.34
C ARG A 168 -0.60 8.29 10.16
N VAL A 169 -0.27 9.02 11.21
CA VAL A 169 0.88 9.94 11.23
C VAL A 169 2.22 9.21 11.40
N ALA A 170 2.22 8.02 12.00
CA ALA A 170 3.38 7.13 12.14
C ALA A 170 2.95 5.67 12.36
N THR A 171 3.86 4.72 12.13
CA THR A 171 3.67 3.29 12.47
C THR A 171 5.02 2.57 12.59
N SER A 172 5.05 1.41 13.24
CA SER A 172 6.18 0.49 13.16
C SER A 172 6.23 -0.22 11.80
N ALA A 173 7.39 -0.11 11.13
CA ALA A 173 7.73 -0.89 9.94
C ALA A 173 8.67 -2.06 10.27
N GLY A 174 8.55 -2.61 11.49
CA GLY A 174 9.34 -3.75 11.98
C GLY A 174 10.74 -3.33 12.44
N LEU A 175 11.55 -2.79 11.52
CA LEU A 175 12.92 -2.37 11.84
C LEU A 175 12.99 -1.05 12.62
N LYS A 176 12.00 -0.18 12.40
CA LYS A 176 11.91 1.15 13.01
C LYS A 176 10.52 1.74 12.81
N THR A 177 10.20 2.72 13.65
CA THR A 177 9.05 3.60 13.44
C THR A 177 9.30 4.50 12.23
N VAL A 178 8.29 4.61 11.37
CA VAL A 178 8.29 5.51 10.22
C VAL A 178 7.19 6.55 10.34
N ARG A 179 7.44 7.75 9.82
CA ARG A 179 6.49 8.87 9.82
C ARG A 179 5.85 9.04 8.45
N ASN A 180 4.58 9.42 8.44
CA ASN A 180 3.83 9.64 7.21
C ASN A 180 4.33 10.91 6.52
N THR A 181 4.62 10.80 5.23
CA THR A 181 5.00 11.97 4.43
C THR A 181 3.85 12.98 4.26
N ASN A 182 2.60 12.56 4.47
CA ASN A 182 1.42 13.42 4.48
C ASN A 182 1.03 13.95 5.88
N ARG A 183 1.80 13.63 6.94
CA ARG A 183 1.46 13.95 8.34
C ARG A 183 1.01 15.40 8.56
N ARG A 184 1.65 16.37 7.91
CA ARG A 184 1.31 17.79 8.08
C ARG A 184 -0.12 18.12 7.63
N LEU A 185 -0.58 17.52 6.53
CA LEU A 185 -1.96 17.72 6.08
C LEU A 185 -2.94 16.94 6.95
N LEU A 186 -2.59 15.70 7.34
CA LEU A 186 -3.39 14.89 8.25
C LEU A 186 -3.60 15.59 9.60
N ASP A 187 -2.58 16.25 10.13
CA ASP A 187 -2.62 16.96 11.40
C ASP A 187 -3.40 18.28 11.32
N SER A 188 -3.40 18.95 10.15
CA SER A 188 -3.91 20.33 10.02
C SER A 188 -5.28 20.45 9.35
N TYR A 189 -5.72 19.45 8.57
CA TYR A 189 -6.98 19.51 7.84
C TYR A 189 -8.02 18.57 8.45
N PRO A 190 -9.10 19.09 9.09
CA PRO A 190 -10.12 18.25 9.71
C PRO A 190 -10.75 17.26 8.73
N GLY A 191 -10.78 15.99 9.15
CA GLY A 191 -11.35 14.90 8.36
C GLY A 191 -10.40 14.32 7.31
N ALA A 192 -9.17 14.82 7.16
CA ALA A 192 -8.18 14.23 6.25
C ALA A 192 -7.73 12.84 6.71
N ASP A 193 -7.72 11.87 5.78
CA ASP A 193 -7.44 10.47 6.11
C ASP A 193 -6.58 9.74 5.06
N GLY A 194 -5.95 10.48 4.15
CA GLY A 194 -5.05 9.91 3.14
C GLY A 194 -4.60 10.91 2.07
N ILE A 195 -4.07 10.47 0.94
CA ILE A 195 -3.67 9.08 0.64
C ILE A 195 -2.16 9.04 0.49
N LYS A 196 -1.60 9.75 -0.51
CA LYS A 196 -0.20 9.57 -0.87
C LYS A 196 0.43 10.82 -1.46
N THR A 197 1.60 11.20 -0.95
CA THR A 197 2.47 12.22 -1.55
C THR A 197 3.41 11.61 -2.60
N GLY A 198 3.90 12.44 -3.51
CA GLY A 198 4.98 12.09 -4.44
C GLY A 198 5.91 13.28 -4.71
N TYR A 199 7.19 13.00 -4.93
CA TYR A 199 8.16 13.98 -5.39
C TYR A 199 9.27 13.32 -6.20
N THR A 200 9.63 13.94 -7.31
CA THR A 200 10.95 13.85 -7.96
C THR A 200 11.25 15.22 -8.56
N ARG A 201 12.50 15.48 -8.97
CA ARG A 201 12.82 16.75 -9.66
C ARG A 201 11.94 16.98 -10.90
N ALA A 202 11.71 15.93 -11.68
CA ALA A 202 10.89 15.98 -12.89
C ALA A 202 9.38 16.08 -12.59
N ALA A 203 8.95 15.57 -11.43
CA ALA A 203 7.56 15.42 -11.06
C ALA A 203 7.06 16.47 -10.05
N GLY A 204 7.86 17.47 -9.69
CA GLY A 204 7.45 18.48 -8.71
C GLY A 204 6.91 17.87 -7.41
N PHE A 205 6.09 18.62 -6.68
CA PHE A 205 5.43 18.14 -5.47
C PHE A 205 3.99 17.70 -5.77
N ASN A 206 3.69 16.44 -5.51
CA ASN A 206 2.41 15.80 -5.81
C ASN A 206 1.72 15.30 -4.54
N LEU A 207 0.39 15.23 -4.56
CA LEU A 207 -0.42 14.60 -3.52
C LEU A 207 -1.79 14.22 -4.05
N VAL A 208 -2.20 12.97 -3.79
CA VAL A 208 -3.61 12.58 -3.76
C VAL A 208 -4.04 12.49 -2.31
N SER A 209 -5.09 13.21 -1.96
CA SER A 209 -5.60 13.29 -0.60
C SER A 209 -7.11 13.14 -0.54
N SER A 210 -7.62 12.60 0.57
CA SER A 210 -9.04 12.47 0.84
C SER A 210 -9.37 13.08 2.20
N ALA A 211 -10.57 13.62 2.30
CA ALA A 211 -11.14 14.06 3.56
C ALA A 211 -12.63 13.73 3.63
N GLN A 212 -13.14 13.54 4.85
CA GLN A 212 -14.55 13.29 5.12
C GLN A 212 -15.14 14.34 6.07
N ARG A 213 -16.33 14.85 5.74
CA ARG A 213 -17.16 15.70 6.61
C ARG A 213 -18.58 15.13 6.64
N GLY A 214 -18.97 14.54 7.77
CA GLY A 214 -20.24 13.81 7.86
C GLY A 214 -20.35 12.71 6.78
N ASN A 215 -21.37 12.80 5.94
CA ASN A 215 -21.63 11.87 4.85
C ASN A 215 -20.98 12.28 3.52
N GLU A 216 -20.19 13.36 3.48
CA GLU A 216 -19.49 13.84 2.29
C GLU A 216 -18.03 13.40 2.34
N ARG A 217 -17.52 12.90 1.22
CA ARG A 217 -16.10 12.56 1.05
C ARG A 217 -15.57 13.14 -0.24
N VAL A 218 -14.53 13.96 -0.12
CA VAL A 218 -13.81 14.53 -1.26
C VAL A 218 -12.51 13.76 -1.49
N ILE A 219 -12.13 13.60 -2.75
CA ILE A 219 -10.77 13.21 -3.15
C ILE A 219 -10.21 14.31 -4.06
N VAL A 220 -8.98 14.73 -3.76
CA VAL A 220 -8.25 15.76 -4.50
C VAL A 220 -6.90 15.18 -4.94
N ALA A 221 -6.57 15.35 -6.22
CA ALA A 221 -5.23 15.14 -6.74
C ALA A 221 -4.62 16.49 -7.15
N VAL A 222 -3.40 16.77 -6.69
CA VAL A 222 -2.57 17.91 -7.11
C VAL A 222 -1.22 17.40 -7.56
N LEU A 223 -0.83 17.72 -8.79
CA LEU A 223 0.43 17.31 -9.41
C LEU A 223 1.20 18.54 -9.90
N GLY A 224 2.53 18.51 -9.80
CA GLY A 224 3.41 19.56 -10.33
C GLY A 224 3.45 20.84 -9.48
N ALA A 225 3.13 20.78 -8.19
CA ALA A 225 3.27 21.97 -7.34
C ALA A 225 4.74 22.33 -7.09
N ARG A 226 5.01 23.61 -6.82
CA ARG A 226 6.38 24.16 -6.69
C ARG A 226 7.07 23.85 -5.37
N SER A 227 6.32 23.60 -4.30
CA SER A 227 6.84 23.29 -2.97
C SER A 227 5.85 22.44 -2.17
N SER A 228 6.33 21.76 -1.14
CA SER A 228 5.47 21.01 -0.20
C SER A 228 4.39 21.89 0.45
N ALA A 229 4.73 23.14 0.81
CA ALA A 229 3.80 24.09 1.40
C ALA A 229 2.73 24.54 0.40
N ALA A 230 3.13 24.91 -0.82
CA ALA A 230 2.19 25.30 -1.87
C ALA A 230 1.24 24.16 -2.24
N ARG A 231 1.78 22.94 -2.32
CA ARG A 231 1.03 21.70 -2.57
C ARG A 231 -0.02 21.44 -1.50
N ASN A 232 0.34 21.56 -0.22
CA ASN A 232 -0.61 21.35 0.88
C ASN A 232 -1.68 22.44 0.95
N ALA A 233 -1.29 23.70 0.75
CA ALA A 233 -2.24 24.81 0.73
C ALA A 233 -3.26 24.66 -0.41
N GLU A 234 -2.80 24.26 -1.59
CA GLU A 234 -3.68 24.05 -2.74
C GLU A 234 -4.60 22.85 -2.55
N VAL A 235 -4.12 21.75 -1.98
CA VAL A 235 -4.97 20.60 -1.64
C VAL A 235 -6.06 21.00 -0.64
N ALA A 236 -5.71 21.71 0.43
CA ALA A 236 -6.70 22.19 1.41
C ALA A 236 -7.77 23.09 0.76
N ARG A 237 -7.33 24.06 -0.05
CA ARG A 237 -8.22 24.97 -0.79
C ARG A 237 -9.17 24.21 -1.72
N LEU A 238 -8.67 23.20 -2.44
CA LEU A 238 -9.47 22.37 -3.35
C LEU A 238 -10.42 21.41 -2.62
N MET A 239 -10.03 20.93 -1.43
CA MET A 239 -10.94 20.14 -0.58
C MET A 239 -12.10 21.00 -0.07
N ASP A 240 -11.82 22.22 0.42
CA ASP A 240 -12.86 23.14 0.87
C ASP A 240 -13.82 23.52 -0.26
N LEU A 241 -13.27 23.78 -1.45
CA LEU A 241 -14.07 23.97 -2.66
C LEU A 241 -14.94 22.74 -2.95
N GLY A 242 -14.35 21.53 -2.86
CA GLY A 242 -15.06 20.27 -3.06
C GLY A 242 -16.29 20.18 -2.17
N PHE A 243 -16.10 20.31 -0.85
CA PHE A 243 -17.20 20.30 0.12
C PHE A 243 -18.24 21.41 -0.15
N SER A 244 -17.82 22.61 -0.54
CA SER A 244 -18.76 23.71 -0.83
C SER A 244 -19.68 23.47 -2.04
N LYS A 245 -19.26 22.60 -2.97
CA LYS A 245 -19.98 22.30 -4.22
C LYS A 245 -20.65 20.93 -4.24
N MET A 246 -20.35 20.08 -3.28
CA MET A 246 -20.91 18.74 -3.19
C MET A 246 -22.38 18.80 -2.73
N PRO A 247 -23.27 17.98 -3.29
CA PRO A 247 -24.60 17.86 -2.74
C PRO A 247 -24.52 17.17 -1.37
N SER A 248 -25.28 17.68 -0.40
CA SER A 248 -25.33 17.10 0.95
C SER A 248 -25.82 15.65 0.95
N GLN A 249 -26.73 15.32 0.03
CA GLN A 249 -27.24 13.98 -0.21
C GLN A 249 -26.82 13.49 -1.60
N ALA A 250 -26.21 12.32 -1.65
CA ALA A 250 -25.83 11.66 -2.90
C ALA A 250 -25.96 10.15 -2.77
N ARG A 251 -26.47 9.50 -3.81
CA ARG A 251 -26.42 8.04 -3.91
C ARG A 251 -24.97 7.61 -4.12
N ILE A 252 -24.47 6.72 -3.26
CA ILE A 252 -23.15 6.12 -3.44
C ILE A 252 -23.18 5.26 -4.70
N ALA A 253 -22.34 5.61 -5.67
CA ALA A 253 -22.05 4.82 -6.85
C ALA A 253 -20.72 4.09 -6.58
N MET A 254 -20.79 2.80 -6.27
CA MET A 254 -19.59 1.99 -6.07
C MET A 254 -18.81 1.87 -7.39
N PRO A 255 -17.48 1.87 -7.38
CA PRO A 255 -16.71 1.53 -8.57
C PRO A 255 -17.08 0.12 -9.07
N ALA A 256 -17.19 -0.05 -10.38
CA ALA A 256 -17.50 -1.35 -10.97
C ALA A 256 -16.40 -2.38 -10.64
N PRO A 257 -16.72 -3.66 -10.39
CA PRO A 257 -15.70 -4.70 -10.18
C PRO A 257 -14.67 -4.73 -11.31
N LEU A 258 -13.40 -4.98 -10.97
CA LEU A 258 -12.35 -5.11 -11.99
C LEU A 258 -12.44 -6.45 -12.71
N ASP A 259 -12.58 -6.39 -14.02
CA ASP A 259 -12.30 -7.52 -14.90
C ASP A 259 -10.84 -7.46 -15.37
N LEU A 260 -10.01 -8.34 -14.83
CA LEU A 260 -8.61 -8.48 -15.26
C LEU A 260 -8.44 -9.50 -16.40
N GLY A 261 -9.54 -9.96 -17.01
CA GLY A 261 -9.52 -10.85 -18.17
C GLY A 261 -8.76 -12.14 -17.90
N GLY A 262 -9.26 -12.99 -17.00
CA GLY A 262 -8.86 -14.41 -16.83
C GLY A 262 -7.37 -14.72 -16.63
N THR A 263 -6.49 -13.73 -16.54
CA THR A 263 -5.06 -13.95 -16.60
C THR A 263 -4.63 -14.50 -15.25
N ARG A 264 -4.37 -15.81 -15.20
CA ARG A 264 -3.65 -16.43 -14.08
C ARG A 264 -2.27 -15.79 -14.03
N VAL A 265 -2.14 -14.75 -13.22
CA VAL A 265 -0.83 -14.32 -12.71
C VAL A 265 -0.19 -15.56 -12.10
N ALA A 266 0.90 -16.02 -12.71
CA ALA A 266 1.64 -17.17 -12.23
C ALA A 266 1.92 -16.98 -10.74
N SER A 267 1.36 -17.86 -9.91
CA SER A 267 1.76 -17.96 -8.53
C SER A 267 3.27 -18.22 -8.54
N ALA A 268 4.03 -17.47 -7.74
CA ALA A 268 5.43 -17.76 -7.50
C ALA A 268 5.56 -19.27 -7.20
N ALA A 269 6.33 -19.97 -8.02
CA ALA A 269 6.55 -21.39 -7.86
C ALA A 269 7.06 -21.63 -6.43
N ALA A 270 6.41 -22.54 -5.71
CA ALA A 270 6.97 -23.07 -4.48
C ALA A 270 8.40 -23.57 -4.77
N PRO A 271 9.38 -23.37 -3.88
CA PRO A 271 10.71 -23.90 -4.10
C PRO A 271 10.59 -25.41 -4.32
N ALA A 272 11.14 -25.88 -5.44
CA ALA A 272 11.18 -27.29 -5.78
C ALA A 272 11.77 -28.06 -4.59
N ARG A 273 11.05 -29.07 -4.11
CA ARG A 273 11.58 -30.03 -3.15
C ARG A 273 12.73 -30.76 -3.86
N LEU A 274 13.97 -30.46 -3.46
CA LEU A 274 15.13 -31.30 -3.75
C LEU A 274 14.96 -32.61 -2.97
N GLY A 275 14.22 -33.55 -3.55
CA GLY A 275 14.16 -34.93 -3.12
C GLY A 275 15.08 -35.76 -4.01
N ALA A 276 16.33 -35.93 -3.58
CA ALA A 276 17.18 -37.04 -3.97
C ALA A 276 18.33 -37.15 -2.95
N THR A 277 18.16 -38.05 -1.98
CA THR A 277 19.22 -38.52 -1.09
C THR A 277 20.24 -39.34 -1.87
N PRO A 278 21.55 -39.05 -1.80
CA PRO A 278 22.58 -40.02 -2.12
C PRO A 278 22.85 -40.96 -0.92
N PRO A 279 23.32 -42.21 -1.16
CA PRO A 279 23.54 -43.23 -0.13
C PRO A 279 24.73 -42.91 0.80
N PRO A 280 24.78 -43.54 2.00
CA PRO A 280 25.69 -43.14 3.06
C PRO A 280 27.11 -43.65 2.80
N VAL A 281 28.10 -42.78 2.99
CA VAL A 281 29.52 -43.15 3.08
C VAL A 281 29.91 -43.14 4.55
N GLU A 282 30.29 -44.32 5.05
CA GLU A 282 30.85 -44.54 6.38
C GLU A 282 32.10 -43.68 6.60
N ARG A 283 32.22 -43.08 7.80
CA ARG A 283 33.51 -42.63 8.33
C ARG A 283 33.70 -43.15 9.75
N PRO A 284 34.93 -43.53 10.14
CA PRO A 284 35.17 -44.23 11.38
C PRO A 284 35.15 -43.30 12.60
N ALA A 285 34.78 -43.89 13.73
CA ALA A 285 34.77 -43.29 15.06
C ALA A 285 36.19 -43.03 15.60
N LEU A 286 36.34 -42.00 16.43
CA LEU A 286 37.29 -42.01 17.54
C LEU A 286 36.91 -41.06 18.69
N ALA A 287 36.77 -41.66 19.87
CA ALA A 287 37.12 -41.19 21.23
C ALA A 287 36.44 -39.95 21.88
N THR A 288 35.44 -40.25 22.70
CA THR A 288 35.14 -39.78 24.08
C THR A 288 36.38 -39.68 25.00
N GLN A 289 36.52 -38.88 26.10
CA GLN A 289 35.66 -38.31 27.15
C GLN A 289 36.35 -37.07 27.86
N PRO A 290 36.05 -36.64 29.13
CA PRO A 290 34.92 -35.79 29.58
C PRO A 290 35.34 -34.65 30.54
N GLY A 291 34.37 -33.84 31.00
CA GLY A 291 34.39 -33.26 32.35
C GLY A 291 34.09 -31.77 32.45
N GLY A 292 33.18 -31.40 33.37
CA GLY A 292 33.06 -30.01 33.85
C GLY A 292 31.65 -29.53 34.20
N GLU A 293 31.09 -30.06 35.28
CA GLU A 293 29.91 -29.57 35.99
C GLU A 293 30.19 -28.23 36.71
N ARG A 294 29.23 -27.29 36.76
CA ARG A 294 29.08 -26.36 37.91
C ARG A 294 27.76 -25.55 37.95
N VAL A 295 26.88 -26.02 38.83
CA VAL A 295 26.02 -25.39 39.85
C VAL A 295 25.86 -23.84 39.91
N ILE A 296 24.59 -23.42 39.80
CA ILE A 296 23.73 -22.49 40.60
C ILE A 296 24.38 -21.40 41.51
N ALA A 297 23.85 -20.17 41.43
CA ALA A 297 23.62 -19.30 42.59
C ALA A 297 22.45 -18.32 42.35
N ALA A 298 21.64 -18.09 43.38
CA ALA A 298 20.44 -17.25 43.42
C ALA A 298 20.51 -16.21 44.56
N LEU A 299 19.59 -15.23 44.50
CA LEU A 299 19.08 -14.25 45.51
C LEU A 299 19.82 -12.91 45.68
N PRO A 300 19.16 -11.82 46.18
CA PRO A 300 17.76 -11.69 46.66
C PRO A 300 16.95 -10.49 46.05
N PRO A 301 15.65 -10.32 46.42
CA PRO A 301 14.77 -9.24 45.96
C PRO A 301 14.76 -8.02 46.90
N GLY A 302 14.39 -6.85 46.37
CA GLY A 302 14.18 -5.62 47.14
C GLY A 302 13.03 -4.80 46.56
N ASP A 303 12.08 -4.50 47.44
CA ASP A 303 10.83 -3.74 47.30
C ASP A 303 10.96 -2.29 46.78
N LEU A 304 9.77 -1.68 46.65
CA LEU A 304 9.38 -0.25 46.55
C LEU A 304 8.82 0.07 45.15
N GLY A 305 7.57 0.52 44.97
CA GLY A 305 6.51 0.98 45.85
C GLY A 305 5.51 1.70 44.93
N PHE A 306 4.22 1.47 45.15
CA PHE A 306 3.14 2.17 44.44
C PHE A 306 3.20 3.66 44.76
N ASP A 307 3.08 4.52 43.75
CA ASP A 307 2.53 5.85 43.94
C ASP A 307 1.44 6.14 42.90
N ALA A 308 0.29 6.52 43.44
CA ALA A 308 -0.93 6.80 42.75
C ALA A 308 -1.22 8.30 42.87
N GLY A 309 -1.37 8.96 41.73
CA GLY A 309 -2.28 10.09 41.63
C GLY A 309 -1.72 11.37 41.02
N ARG A 310 -2.64 12.00 40.26
CA ARG A 310 -2.77 13.43 39.89
C ARG A 310 -2.38 13.78 38.45
N PRO A 311 -3.05 14.79 37.84
CA PRO A 311 -4.25 14.57 37.03
C PRO A 311 -4.14 15.20 35.63
N MET A 312 -5.12 14.92 34.76
CA MET A 312 -5.28 15.62 33.47
C MET A 312 -5.58 17.11 33.65
N PRO A 313 -5.13 18.00 32.74
CA PRO A 313 -5.75 19.30 32.55
C PRO A 313 -6.89 19.23 31.52
N ARG A 314 -7.99 19.88 31.89
CA ARG A 314 -9.20 20.15 31.12
C ARG A 314 -8.97 21.18 30.00
N VAL A 315 -9.85 21.05 29.00
CA VAL A 315 -10.33 22.03 28.01
C VAL A 315 -10.14 23.50 28.40
N ILE A 316 -9.60 24.28 27.47
CA ILE A 316 -9.81 25.74 27.38
C ILE A 316 -10.25 26.06 25.95
N SER A 317 -11.47 26.59 25.82
CA SER A 317 -11.88 27.39 24.66
C SER A 317 -11.48 28.83 24.91
N SER A 318 -10.84 29.47 23.92
CA SER A 318 -11.15 30.85 23.47
C SER A 318 -10.15 31.32 22.42
N ASP A 319 -10.65 32.10 21.48
CA ASP A 319 -9.99 32.78 20.37
C ASP A 319 -8.55 33.26 20.64
N ALA A 320 -7.62 32.88 19.76
CA ALA A 320 -6.34 33.55 19.62
C ALA A 320 -5.88 33.54 18.15
N ALA A 321 -5.48 34.72 17.70
CA ALA A 321 -5.11 35.07 16.33
C ALA A 321 -4.11 34.11 15.67
N ILE A 322 -4.26 33.93 14.36
CA ILE A 322 -3.34 33.18 13.48
C ILE A 322 -1.98 33.90 13.45
N THR A 323 -1.09 33.57 14.38
CA THR A 323 0.34 33.90 14.27
C THR A 323 1.01 32.83 13.42
N ARG A 324 1.53 33.24 12.25
CA ARG A 324 2.31 32.37 11.34
C ARG A 324 3.57 31.89 12.06
N ASP A 325 3.57 30.63 12.49
CA ASP A 325 4.67 30.04 13.23
C ASP A 325 5.89 29.78 12.32
N SER A 326 6.91 30.61 12.46
CA SER A 326 8.19 30.57 11.76
C SER A 326 8.94 29.23 11.94
N ALA A 327 8.69 28.52 13.05
CA ALA A 327 9.31 27.21 13.30
C ALA A 327 8.80 26.14 12.31
N SER A 328 7.53 26.24 11.88
CA SER A 328 6.93 25.32 10.91
C SER A 328 7.54 25.47 9.50
N ILE A 329 7.93 26.70 9.15
CA ILE A 329 8.60 27.04 7.89
C ILE A 329 10.05 26.56 7.92
N ALA A 330 10.78 26.79 9.01
CA ALA A 330 12.14 26.29 9.18
C ALA A 330 12.21 24.75 9.10
N ALA A 331 11.26 24.05 9.73
CA ALA A 331 11.13 22.61 9.63
C ALA A 331 10.71 22.13 8.23
N ALA A 332 9.93 22.93 7.47
CA ALA A 332 9.62 22.65 6.06
C ALA A 332 10.87 22.74 5.18
N ILE A 333 11.68 23.77 5.39
CA ILE A 333 12.93 24.01 4.65
C ILE A 333 13.95 22.92 4.96
N ALA A 334 14.08 22.48 6.21
CA ALA A 334 15.00 21.41 6.60
C ALA A 334 14.65 20.06 5.94
N GLU A 335 13.36 19.73 5.86
CA GLU A 335 12.88 18.49 5.24
C GLU A 335 13.03 18.56 3.70
N VAL A 336 12.65 19.68 3.07
CA VAL A 336 12.91 19.93 1.63
C VAL A 336 14.39 19.81 1.32
N ASN A 337 15.27 20.37 2.16
CA ASN A 337 16.72 20.27 1.97
C ASN A 337 17.24 18.83 2.15
N SER A 338 16.66 18.05 3.06
CA SER A 338 17.02 16.65 3.23
C SER A 338 16.58 15.79 2.03
N GLU A 339 15.38 16.06 1.49
CA GLU A 339 14.86 15.40 0.30
C GLU A 339 15.63 15.83 -0.95
N LEU A 340 15.98 17.11 -1.09
CA LEU A 340 16.79 17.61 -2.20
C LEU A 340 18.19 16.97 -2.20
N ARG A 341 18.83 16.85 -1.03
CA ARG A 341 20.16 16.24 -0.88
C ARG A 341 20.13 14.76 -1.20
N ALA A 342 19.16 14.01 -0.67
CA ALA A 342 19.00 12.59 -0.98
C ALA A 342 18.75 12.34 -2.48
N ASN A 343 18.00 13.24 -3.13
CA ASN A 343 17.69 13.13 -4.54
C ASN A 343 18.83 13.62 -5.45
N ARG A 344 19.73 14.53 -5.03
CA ARG A 344 20.86 15.01 -5.85
C ARG A 344 21.85 13.90 -6.22
N ALA A 345 21.97 12.89 -5.37
CA ALA A 345 22.79 11.70 -5.65
C ALA A 345 22.23 10.81 -6.79
N VAL A 346 20.91 10.85 -7.02
CA VAL A 346 20.20 9.98 -7.99
C VAL A 346 20.48 10.37 -9.44
N ASP A 347 20.61 11.66 -9.75
CA ASP A 347 20.85 12.11 -11.13
C ASP A 347 22.28 11.85 -11.60
N ILE A 348 23.26 11.86 -10.71
CA ILE A 348 24.66 11.60 -11.09
C ILE A 348 24.79 10.14 -11.52
N ALA A 349 24.18 9.20 -10.78
CA ALA A 349 24.21 7.78 -11.12
C ALA A 349 23.41 7.46 -12.41
N ALA A 350 22.25 8.07 -12.61
CA ALA A 350 21.41 7.87 -13.80
C ALA A 350 22.01 8.51 -15.07
N LEU A 351 22.78 9.59 -14.94
CA LEU A 351 23.51 10.21 -16.06
C LEU A 351 24.79 9.45 -16.42
N THR A 352 25.35 8.64 -15.51
CA THR A 352 26.51 7.78 -15.80
C THR A 352 26.16 6.45 -16.46
N GLU A 353 24.92 5.95 -16.35
CA GLU A 353 24.45 4.74 -17.06
C GLU A 353 24.00 4.99 -18.51
N ALA A 354 23.71 6.25 -18.88
CA ALA A 354 23.43 6.62 -20.26
C ALA A 354 24.75 6.95 -20.96
N GLY A 355 25.34 5.94 -21.62
CA GLY A 355 26.57 6.11 -22.40
C GLY A 355 26.52 7.33 -23.34
N ARG A 356 27.59 8.13 -23.33
CA ARG A 356 27.78 9.27 -24.24
C ARG A 356 27.68 8.78 -25.69
N PRO A 357 26.81 9.33 -26.54
CA PRO A 357 26.90 9.09 -27.96
C PRO A 357 28.15 9.79 -28.51
N ALA A 358 28.92 9.06 -29.32
CA ALA A 358 30.06 9.60 -30.06
C ALA A 358 29.59 10.70 -31.05
N PRO A 359 30.39 11.76 -31.29
CA PRO A 359 30.04 12.79 -32.25
C PRO A 359 30.04 12.23 -33.67
N ARG A 360 28.94 12.45 -34.42
CA ARG A 360 28.89 12.18 -35.86
C ARG A 360 29.39 13.40 -36.65
N PRO A 361 30.02 13.20 -37.84
CA PRO A 361 30.59 14.27 -38.63
C PRO A 361 29.52 15.12 -39.32
N VAL A 362 29.83 16.40 -39.50
CA VAL A 362 29.03 17.42 -40.17
C VAL A 362 29.51 17.53 -41.62
N GLU A 363 28.58 17.52 -42.58
CA GLU A 363 28.76 18.11 -43.92
C GLU A 363 27.43 18.69 -44.44
N PRO A 364 27.47 19.69 -45.36
CA PRO A 364 26.60 20.87 -45.28
C PRO A 364 25.43 20.95 -46.27
N ASP A 365 24.59 21.95 -46.00
CA ASP A 365 23.32 22.35 -46.64
C ASP A 365 23.29 22.41 -48.18
N THR A 366 22.11 22.10 -48.73
CA THR A 366 21.58 22.80 -49.90
C THR A 366 20.08 23.11 -49.76
N LEU A 367 19.74 24.35 -50.09
CA LEU A 367 18.40 24.99 -50.10
C LEU A 367 17.67 24.76 -51.44
N ALA A 368 16.35 24.54 -51.40
CA ALA A 368 15.31 25.03 -52.35
C ALA A 368 13.95 24.38 -51.98
N ALA A 369 12.91 25.10 -51.51
CA ALA A 369 12.04 26.10 -52.13
C ALA A 369 10.70 25.52 -52.69
N ALA A 370 9.62 25.99 -52.05
CA ALA A 370 8.27 26.32 -52.55
C ALA A 370 7.26 25.24 -53.03
N ALA A 371 6.02 25.46 -52.55
CA ALA A 371 4.72 24.81 -52.77
C ALA A 371 4.13 25.11 -54.20
N PRO A 372 2.84 24.82 -54.59
CA PRO A 372 1.66 24.52 -53.78
C PRO A 372 0.53 23.55 -54.32
N ALA A 373 -0.39 23.25 -53.39
CA ALA A 373 -1.87 23.16 -53.45
C ALA A 373 -2.67 22.16 -54.32
N ALA A 374 -3.87 21.89 -53.76
CA ALA A 374 -5.11 21.27 -54.27
C ALA A 374 -5.19 19.73 -54.15
N GLY A 375 -6.25 19.10 -53.64
CA GLY A 375 -7.57 19.53 -53.18
C GLY A 375 -8.47 18.27 -53.15
N VAL A 376 -9.57 18.31 -52.35
CA VAL A 376 -10.80 17.46 -52.40
C VAL A 376 -10.61 15.93 -52.28
N ALA A 377 -11.50 15.10 -51.72
CA ALA A 377 -12.88 15.17 -51.25
C ALA A 377 -13.11 14.05 -50.19
N ALA A 378 -14.21 14.17 -49.47
CA ALA A 378 -14.79 13.18 -48.57
C ALA A 378 -15.25 11.90 -49.30
N ALA A 379 -15.26 10.77 -48.58
CA ALA A 379 -16.30 9.75 -48.70
C ALA A 379 -16.30 8.82 -47.47
N SER A 380 -17.40 8.85 -46.72
CA SER A 380 -17.84 7.79 -45.82
C SER A 380 -18.25 6.56 -46.63
N THR A 381 -17.93 5.37 -46.13
CA THR A 381 -18.76 4.17 -46.33
C THR A 381 -18.79 3.34 -45.05
N PHE A 382 -20.02 3.12 -44.58
CA PHE A 382 -20.39 2.15 -43.56
C PHE A 382 -20.19 0.72 -44.09
N ALA A 383 -19.75 -0.21 -43.24
CA ALA A 383 -20.15 -1.61 -43.31
C ALA A 383 -20.11 -2.24 -41.92
N ALA A 384 -21.29 -2.57 -41.41
CA ALA A 384 -21.52 -3.36 -40.21
C ALA A 384 -21.45 -4.85 -40.54
N VAL A 385 -20.88 -5.67 -39.64
CA VAL A 385 -21.06 -7.13 -39.63
C VAL A 385 -21.32 -7.56 -38.19
N ALA A 386 -22.47 -8.20 -37.98
CA ALA A 386 -22.91 -8.87 -36.76
C ALA A 386 -23.05 -10.40 -37.06
N PRO A 387 -23.42 -11.28 -36.11
CA PRO A 387 -22.59 -12.42 -35.68
C PRO A 387 -23.12 -13.79 -36.14
N ALA A 388 -22.28 -14.83 -36.03
CA ALA A 388 -22.61 -16.22 -36.35
C ALA A 388 -22.97 -17.07 -35.09
N PRO A 389 -23.83 -18.11 -35.21
CA PRO A 389 -24.45 -18.85 -34.09
C PRO A 389 -23.68 -20.12 -33.63
N PRO A 390 -24.08 -20.76 -32.50
CA PRO A 390 -23.30 -21.80 -31.81
C PRO A 390 -23.76 -23.25 -32.10
N ARG A 391 -22.88 -24.23 -31.82
CA ARG A 391 -23.12 -25.70 -31.86
C ARG A 391 -22.08 -26.45 -30.98
N PRO A 392 -22.33 -27.71 -30.53
CA PRO A 392 -22.73 -28.02 -29.15
C PRO A 392 -21.74 -28.91 -28.37
N ASP A 393 -22.14 -29.16 -27.12
CA ASP A 393 -21.55 -29.92 -26.02
C ASP A 393 -20.65 -31.14 -26.32
N GLU A 394 -19.56 -31.26 -25.56
CA GLU A 394 -19.14 -32.55 -24.98
C GLU A 394 -18.74 -32.39 -23.52
N ALA A 395 -19.33 -33.26 -22.69
CA ALA A 395 -19.05 -33.45 -21.29
C ALA A 395 -17.81 -34.33 -21.09
N GLY A 396 -16.92 -33.94 -20.19
CA GLY A 396 -15.80 -34.74 -19.72
C GLY A 396 -15.29 -34.19 -18.40
N GLY A 397 -15.71 -34.81 -17.30
CA GLY A 397 -15.46 -34.32 -15.95
C GLY A 397 -14.02 -34.43 -15.49
N THR A 398 -13.61 -33.52 -14.61
CA THR A 398 -12.85 -33.87 -13.40
C THR A 398 -13.03 -32.76 -12.38
N ARG A 399 -13.68 -33.06 -11.24
CA ARG A 399 -13.69 -32.16 -10.08
C ARG A 399 -12.29 -32.13 -9.49
N VAL A 400 -11.55 -31.07 -9.75
CA VAL A 400 -10.29 -30.78 -9.05
C VAL A 400 -10.64 -30.06 -7.75
N ALA A 401 -10.38 -30.74 -6.64
CA ALA A 401 -10.53 -30.21 -5.29
C ALA A 401 -9.75 -28.90 -5.13
N SER A 402 -10.43 -27.89 -4.62
CA SER A 402 -9.84 -26.63 -4.18
C SER A 402 -8.93 -26.87 -2.98
N ASN A 403 -7.63 -26.68 -3.15
CA ASN A 403 -6.67 -26.61 -2.05
C ASN A 403 -6.83 -25.26 -1.34
N ASP A 404 -7.54 -25.27 -0.22
CA ASP A 404 -7.56 -24.22 0.81
C ASP A 404 -6.23 -24.22 1.58
N LEU A 405 -5.55 -23.07 1.66
CA LEU A 405 -4.45 -22.78 2.59
C LEU A 405 -4.50 -21.27 2.91
N GLY A 406 -4.56 -20.79 4.14
CA GLY A 406 -4.70 -21.43 5.45
C GLY A 406 -5.49 -20.51 6.38
N VAL A 407 -6.79 -20.79 6.48
CA VAL A 407 -7.56 -20.64 7.71
C VAL A 407 -7.57 -22.05 8.29
N VAL A 408 -7.20 -22.24 9.56
CA VAL A 408 -7.45 -23.54 10.21
C VAL A 408 -8.95 -23.65 10.42
N SER A 409 -9.65 -24.13 9.39
CA SER A 409 -11.04 -24.56 9.46
C SER A 409 -11.07 -26.06 9.74
N ASP A 410 -10.58 -26.42 10.92
CA ASP A 410 -10.88 -27.73 11.48
C ASP A 410 -11.93 -27.56 12.56
N ALA A 411 -13.05 -28.24 12.32
CA ALA A 411 -13.98 -28.70 13.33
C ALA A 411 -13.31 -29.85 14.10
N SER A 412 -12.23 -29.53 14.81
CA SER A 412 -11.64 -30.38 15.85
C SER A 412 -11.17 -29.46 16.96
N ALA A 413 -11.73 -29.67 18.15
CA ALA A 413 -11.13 -29.19 19.37
C ALA A 413 -9.81 -29.96 19.58
N GLY A 414 -8.72 -29.24 19.89
CA GLY A 414 -7.36 -29.76 20.06
C GLY A 414 -6.59 -29.77 18.73
N GLU A 415 -5.40 -29.20 18.58
CA GLU A 415 -4.32 -28.89 19.52
C GLU A 415 -3.61 -27.60 19.09
N GLY A 416 -3.42 -26.71 20.04
CA GLY A 416 -2.73 -25.44 19.89
C GLY A 416 -2.88 -24.71 21.21
N GLY A 417 -2.23 -25.22 22.25
CA GLY A 417 -2.38 -24.83 23.66
C GLY A 417 -1.90 -23.41 24.01
N GLY A 418 -2.11 -22.45 23.11
CA GLY A 418 -1.85 -21.03 23.32
C GLY A 418 -3.12 -20.29 23.70
N TRP A 419 -2.95 -19.15 24.36
CA TRP A 419 -4.03 -18.20 24.57
C TRP A 419 -4.47 -17.61 23.22
N GLY A 420 -5.68 -17.06 23.21
CA GLY A 420 -6.20 -16.34 22.06
C GLY A 420 -6.92 -15.07 22.48
N VAL A 421 -7.41 -14.36 21.48
CA VAL A 421 -8.18 -13.13 21.62
C VAL A 421 -9.30 -13.18 20.60
N GLN A 422 -10.54 -13.01 21.03
CA GLN A 422 -11.70 -12.81 20.16
C GLN A 422 -12.02 -11.34 20.04
N ILE A 423 -12.13 -10.84 18.82
CA ILE A 423 -12.38 -9.41 18.53
C ILE A 423 -13.85 -9.13 18.21
N GLY A 424 -14.63 -10.18 17.95
CA GLY A 424 -16.06 -10.06 17.71
C GLY A 424 -16.68 -11.32 17.12
N SER A 425 -18.01 -11.29 16.97
CA SER A 425 -18.79 -12.33 16.28
C SER A 425 -19.65 -11.68 15.20
N PHE A 426 -19.56 -12.17 13.97
CA PHE A 426 -20.15 -11.53 12.78
C PHE A 426 -21.14 -12.45 12.09
N ARG A 427 -22.13 -11.88 11.38
CA ARG A 427 -23.12 -12.66 10.62
C ARG A 427 -22.55 -13.26 9.33
N SER A 428 -21.41 -12.75 8.87
CA SER A 428 -20.72 -13.21 7.66
C SER A 428 -19.27 -13.55 7.98
N ARG A 429 -18.76 -14.63 7.36
CA ARG A 429 -17.35 -15.00 7.41
C ARG A 429 -16.46 -13.86 6.92
N GLY A 430 -16.86 -13.19 5.83
CA GLY A 430 -16.09 -12.09 5.24
C GLY A 430 -15.98 -10.87 6.17
N ASP A 431 -17.00 -10.59 6.98
CA ASP A 431 -16.95 -9.50 7.96
C ASP A 431 -15.99 -9.83 9.12
N ALA A 432 -15.99 -11.08 9.59
CA ALA A 432 -15.04 -11.56 10.59
C ALA A 432 -13.58 -11.48 10.07
N GLU A 433 -13.34 -11.92 8.83
CA GLU A 433 -12.03 -11.82 8.19
C GLU A 433 -11.59 -10.35 8.02
N ARG A 434 -12.52 -9.47 7.63
CA ARG A 434 -12.27 -8.03 7.51
C ARG A 434 -11.88 -7.40 8.86
N GLN A 435 -12.55 -7.78 9.95
CA GLN A 435 -12.23 -7.26 11.27
C GLN A 435 -10.85 -7.74 11.75
N LEU A 436 -10.54 -9.04 11.58
CA LEU A 436 -9.23 -9.58 11.92
C LEU A 436 -8.11 -8.86 11.18
N LEU A 437 -8.34 -8.61 9.90
CA LEU A 437 -7.38 -7.92 9.05
C LEU A 437 -7.20 -6.46 9.46
N THR A 438 -8.29 -5.74 9.65
CA THR A 438 -8.28 -4.35 10.13
C THR A 438 -7.50 -4.25 11.44
N THR A 439 -7.74 -5.17 12.37
CA THR A 439 -7.08 -5.21 13.68
C THR A 439 -5.60 -5.59 13.58
N ALA A 440 -5.24 -6.56 12.74
CA ALA A 440 -3.82 -6.90 12.48
C ALA A 440 -3.03 -5.71 11.92
N LEU A 441 -3.72 -4.81 11.20
CA LEU A 441 -3.11 -3.60 10.69
C LEU A 441 -2.96 -2.53 11.75
N GLN A 442 -3.75 -2.52 12.84
CA GLN A 442 -3.75 -1.49 13.89
C GLN A 442 -2.42 -1.31 14.65
N ASP A 443 -1.38 -2.10 14.36
CA ASP A 443 -0.06 -1.98 15.02
C ASP A 443 -0.21 -2.19 16.53
N VAL A 444 -0.80 -3.33 16.89
CA VAL A 444 -0.89 -3.86 18.25
C VAL A 444 0.22 -4.90 18.37
N PRO A 445 1.39 -4.56 18.95
CA PRO A 445 2.56 -5.44 18.96
C PRO A 445 2.27 -6.79 19.63
N GLU A 446 1.34 -6.81 20.58
CA GLU A 446 0.94 -7.98 21.34
C GLU A 446 0.18 -9.02 20.49
N LEU A 447 -0.38 -8.61 19.34
CA LEU A 447 -0.98 -9.54 18.37
C LEU A 447 0.04 -10.15 17.39
N ASN A 448 1.31 -9.69 17.41
CA ASN A 448 2.33 -10.23 16.52
C ASN A 448 2.62 -11.70 16.85
N GLY A 449 2.64 -12.55 15.82
CA GLY A 449 2.81 -14.00 15.96
C GLY A 449 1.51 -14.78 16.22
N GLY A 450 0.39 -14.10 16.52
CA GLY A 450 -0.92 -14.74 16.61
C GLY A 450 -1.49 -15.12 15.24
N LEU A 451 -2.01 -16.34 15.13
CA LEU A 451 -2.68 -16.83 13.94
C LEU A 451 -4.11 -16.31 13.88
N ARG A 452 -4.52 -15.76 12.74
CA ARG A 452 -5.91 -15.34 12.52
C ARG A 452 -6.77 -16.56 12.23
N ARG A 453 -7.84 -16.75 13.00
CA ARG A 453 -8.80 -17.83 12.88
C ARG A 453 -10.21 -17.26 12.81
N VAL A 454 -10.99 -17.75 11.86
CA VAL A 454 -12.45 -17.53 11.84
C VAL A 454 -13.13 -18.83 12.19
N GLN A 455 -13.86 -18.85 13.30
CA GLN A 455 -14.56 -20.03 13.78
C GLN A 455 -16.06 -19.83 13.61
N ALA A 456 -16.72 -20.72 12.87
CA ALA A 456 -18.18 -20.74 12.82
C ALA A 456 -18.73 -21.31 14.14
N ALA A 457 -19.71 -20.62 14.72
CA ALA A 457 -20.38 -21.04 15.94
C ALA A 457 -21.89 -20.79 15.78
N LYS A 458 -22.72 -21.77 16.16
CA LYS A 458 -24.17 -21.56 16.26
C LYS A 458 -24.48 -20.90 17.59
N VAL A 459 -25.05 -19.70 17.55
CA VAL A 459 -25.50 -18.95 18.72
C VAL A 459 -27.00 -18.75 18.57
N GLN A 460 -27.79 -19.33 19.47
CA GLN A 460 -29.26 -19.24 19.44
C GLN A 460 -29.88 -19.62 18.07
N GLY A 461 -29.35 -20.67 17.44
CA GLY A 461 -29.83 -21.15 16.13
C GLY A 461 -29.31 -20.37 14.91
N VAL A 462 -28.63 -19.24 15.10
CA VAL A 462 -28.01 -18.45 14.02
C VAL A 462 -26.52 -18.78 13.92
N THR A 463 -26.04 -19.05 12.71
CA THR A 463 -24.61 -19.23 12.44
C THR A 463 -23.90 -17.88 12.52
N MET A 464 -22.98 -17.74 13.45
CA MET A 464 -22.12 -16.58 13.63
C MET A 464 -20.65 -16.98 13.39
N TYR A 465 -19.84 -16.03 12.95
CA TYR A 465 -18.43 -16.22 12.66
C TYR A 465 -17.60 -15.42 13.66
N ARG A 466 -16.89 -16.12 14.55
CA ARG A 466 -16.01 -15.54 15.56
C ARG A 466 -14.67 -15.17 14.95
N ALA A 467 -14.28 -13.91 15.08
CA ALA A 467 -12.98 -13.38 14.66
C ALA A 467 -11.98 -13.56 15.80
N GLN A 468 -11.01 -14.46 15.65
CA GLN A 468 -10.02 -14.77 16.70
C GLN A 468 -8.57 -14.62 16.23
N PHE A 469 -7.68 -14.20 17.13
CA PHE A 469 -6.24 -14.42 17.06
C PHE A 469 -5.89 -15.54 18.05
N VAL A 470 -5.27 -16.62 17.60
CA VAL A 470 -4.94 -17.80 18.42
C VAL A 470 -3.44 -18.08 18.42
N GLY A 471 -2.95 -18.86 19.38
CA GLY A 471 -1.51 -19.16 19.48
C GLY A 471 -0.68 -18.04 20.11
N LEU A 472 -1.32 -17.15 20.87
CA LEU A 472 -0.67 -16.09 21.63
C LEU A 472 -0.21 -16.59 23.00
N SER A 473 0.78 -15.90 23.59
CA SER A 473 1.08 -16.06 25.02
C SER A 473 -0.04 -15.44 25.88
N ARG A 474 -0.15 -15.85 27.14
CA ARG A 474 -1.10 -15.25 28.10
C ARG A 474 -0.91 -13.73 28.20
N GLY A 475 0.34 -13.29 28.34
CA GLY A 475 0.68 -11.86 28.43
C GLY A 475 0.31 -11.10 27.17
N SER A 476 0.59 -11.69 26.00
CA SER A 476 0.22 -11.14 24.70
C SER A 476 -1.29 -11.01 24.52
N ALA A 477 -2.07 -12.02 24.89
CA ALA A 477 -3.53 -11.99 24.76
C ALA A 477 -4.18 -10.93 25.65
N LEU A 478 -3.73 -10.83 26.91
CA LEU A 478 -4.24 -9.83 27.85
C LEU A 478 -3.84 -8.41 27.45
N GLY A 479 -2.56 -8.19 27.12
CA GLY A 479 -2.06 -6.88 26.68
C GLY A 479 -2.68 -6.43 25.36
N ALA A 480 -2.93 -7.35 24.42
CA ALA A 480 -3.65 -7.04 23.20
C ALA A 480 -5.07 -6.54 23.49
N CYS A 481 -5.81 -7.19 24.40
CA CYS A 481 -7.14 -6.73 24.75
C CYS A 481 -7.17 -5.40 25.47
N GLU A 482 -6.19 -5.13 26.33
CA GLU A 482 -6.07 -3.81 26.95
C GLU A 482 -5.83 -2.72 25.88
N THR A 483 -4.91 -2.96 24.96
CA THR A 483 -4.60 -2.03 23.85
C THR A 483 -5.79 -1.83 22.91
N LEU A 484 -6.52 -2.89 22.58
CA LEU A 484 -7.70 -2.83 21.71
C LEU A 484 -8.88 -2.14 22.39
N SER A 485 -9.10 -2.39 23.68
CA SER A 485 -10.17 -1.76 24.46
C SER A 485 -9.96 -0.24 24.57
N ARG A 486 -8.71 0.21 24.77
CA ARG A 486 -8.36 1.65 24.72
C ARG A 486 -8.68 2.31 23.38
N ARG A 487 -8.80 1.51 22.31
CA ARG A 487 -9.11 1.97 20.95
C ARG A 487 -10.56 1.67 20.56
N SER A 488 -11.43 1.43 21.55
CA SER A 488 -12.85 1.10 21.34
C SER A 488 -13.07 -0.10 20.41
N THR A 489 -12.12 -1.02 20.36
CA THR A 489 -12.28 -2.30 19.66
C THR A 489 -12.66 -3.36 20.67
N GLU A 490 -13.78 -4.05 20.43
CA GLU A 490 -14.20 -5.17 21.28
C GLU A 490 -13.11 -6.23 21.35
N CYS A 491 -12.87 -6.75 22.56
CA CYS A 491 -11.83 -7.74 22.77
C CYS A 491 -12.16 -8.63 23.97
N MET A 492 -12.05 -9.94 23.77
CA MET A 492 -12.23 -10.93 24.81
C MET A 492 -11.06 -11.93 24.78
N PRO A 493 -10.28 -12.08 25.86
CA PRO A 493 -9.22 -13.09 25.91
C PRO A 493 -9.83 -14.50 25.93
N LEU A 494 -9.20 -15.43 25.22
CA LEU A 494 -9.55 -16.84 25.15
C LEU A 494 -8.46 -17.65 25.84
N ALA A 495 -8.85 -18.50 26.80
CA ALA A 495 -7.93 -19.44 27.42
C ALA A 495 -7.65 -20.64 26.49
N PRO A 496 -6.50 -21.31 26.64
CA PRO A 496 -6.20 -22.53 25.89
C PRO A 496 -7.24 -23.62 26.16
N GLY A 497 -7.67 -24.34 25.12
CA GLY A 497 -8.53 -25.53 25.25
C GLY A 497 -10.05 -25.29 25.25
N ILE A 498 -10.52 -24.11 24.82
CA ILE A 498 -11.96 -23.80 24.65
C ILE A 498 -12.38 -23.91 23.19
#